data_AF-A0A848RVA2-F1
#
_entry.id   AF-A0A848RVA2-F1
#
_cell.length_a   1.000
_cell.length_b   1.000
_cell.length_c   1.000
_cell.angle_alpha   90.00
_cell.angle_beta   90.00
_cell.angle_gamma   90.00
#
_symmetry.space_group_name_H-M   'P 1'
#
loop_
_entity.id
_entity.type
_entity.pdbx_description
1 polymer ?
#
loop_
_entity_poly.entity_id
_entity_poly.type
_entity_poly.pdbx_seq_one_letter_code
_entity_poly.pdbx_strand_id
1 'polypeptide(L)'
;MTAALGIQIATTFIWLGLVLGISFIEAPVKFQAPGITVELGVGIGRLVFRVLNTVEGVAAVVLLIAVFLQGGANGVWPEALAVALAVVLAAGALVLRPMMDRRVQAGKTADRMPRNNLHFGYVGLEVLKVALLVWLGVVGLISV
;
A
#
# COMPACT_ATOMS: atom_id res chain seq x y z
N MET A 1 -27.52 -3.10 -4.19
CA MET A 1 -26.19 -3.50 -3.66
C MET A 1 -26.14 -4.96 -3.22
N THR A 2 -25.25 -5.76 -3.82
CA THR A 2 -24.96 -7.14 -3.37
C THR A 2 -23.96 -7.13 -2.21
N ALA A 3 -23.90 -8.22 -1.42
CA ALA A 3 -22.91 -8.34 -0.34
C ALA A 3 -21.47 -8.23 -0.85
N ALA A 4 -21.17 -8.86 -2.01
CA ALA A 4 -19.86 -8.81 -2.66
C ALA A 4 -19.45 -7.37 -3.03
N LEU A 5 -20.37 -6.59 -3.60
CA LEU A 5 -20.12 -5.18 -3.92
C LEU A 5 -19.88 -4.33 -2.67
N GLY A 6 -20.69 -4.55 -1.61
CA GLY A 6 -20.49 -3.87 -0.33
C GLY A 6 -19.13 -4.16 0.30
N ILE A 7 -18.69 -5.42 0.25
CA ILE A 7 -17.36 -5.84 0.72
C ILE A 7 -16.26 -5.19 -0.12
N GLN A 8 -16.36 -5.19 -1.45
CA GLN A 8 -15.38 -4.52 -2.33
C GLN A 8 -15.21 -3.05 -1.91
N ILE A 9 -16.32 -2.30 -1.80
CA ILE A 9 -16.30 -0.87 -1.48
C ILE A 9 -15.65 -0.65 -0.10
N ALA A 10 -16.11 -1.38 0.92
CA ALA A 10 -15.60 -1.25 2.27
C ALA A 10 -14.09 -1.56 2.35
N THR A 11 -13.66 -2.70 1.80
CA THR A 11 -12.25 -3.11 1.79
C THR A 11 -11.39 -2.10 1.05
N THR A 12 -11.85 -1.58 -0.08
CA THR A 12 -11.10 -0.59 -0.88
C THR A 12 -10.85 0.70 -0.10
N PHE A 13 -11.88 1.27 0.53
CA PHE A 13 -11.73 2.53 1.27
C PHE A 13 -10.99 2.36 2.60
N ILE A 14 -11.15 1.22 3.28
CA ILE A 14 -10.34 0.88 4.47
C ILE A 14 -8.87 0.79 4.09
N TRP A 15 -8.55 0.08 3.01
CA TRP A 15 -7.18 -0.06 2.54
C TRP A 15 -6.60 1.30 2.12
N LEU A 16 -7.36 2.13 1.41
CA LEU A 16 -6.96 3.50 1.09
C LEU A 16 -6.64 4.32 2.35
N GLY A 17 -7.50 4.26 3.36
CA GLY A 17 -7.28 4.94 4.64
C GLY A 17 -6.02 4.48 5.35
N LEU A 18 -5.74 3.17 5.36
CA LEU A 18 -4.51 2.60 5.93
C LEU A 18 -3.25 3.13 5.21
N VAL A 19 -3.26 3.14 3.88
CA VAL A 19 -2.14 3.62 3.07
C VAL A 19 -1.90 5.11 3.30
N LEU A 20 -2.94 5.93 3.26
CA LEU A 20 -2.82 7.37 3.51
C LEU A 20 -2.34 7.66 4.94
N GLY A 21 -2.95 7.02 5.93
CA GLY A 21 -2.62 7.21 7.34
C GLY A 21 -1.20 6.77 7.68
N ILE A 22 -0.76 5.63 7.17
CA ILE A 22 0.55 5.07 7.56
C ILE A 22 1.65 5.50 6.58
N SER A 23 1.48 5.25 5.28
CA SER A 23 2.54 5.53 4.28
C SER A 23 2.80 7.02 4.09
N PHE A 24 1.77 7.87 4.18
CA PHE A 24 1.89 9.30 3.87
C PHE A 24 1.90 10.20 5.11
N ILE A 25 1.21 9.83 6.19
CA ILE A 25 1.15 10.66 7.41
C ILE A 25 2.11 10.15 8.49
N GLU A 26 1.97 8.91 8.97
CA GLU A 26 2.82 8.37 10.04
C GLU A 26 4.31 8.36 9.66
N ALA A 27 4.62 7.86 8.47
CA ALA A 27 6.00 7.65 8.04
C ALA A 27 6.87 8.92 8.07
N PRO A 28 6.41 10.11 7.61
CA PRO A 28 7.15 11.35 7.78
C PRO A 28 6.99 11.99 9.17
N VAL A 29 5.80 11.94 9.79
CA VAL A 29 5.53 12.64 11.05
C VAL A 29 6.32 12.03 12.22
N LYS A 30 6.58 10.72 12.23
CA LYS A 30 7.34 10.08 13.32
C LYS A 30 8.76 10.62 13.50
N PHE A 31 9.37 11.15 12.44
CA PHE A 31 10.70 11.76 12.50
C PHE A 31 10.69 13.18 13.07
N GLN A 32 9.51 13.75 13.35
CA GLN A 32 9.34 15.06 13.98
C GLN A 32 9.16 14.96 15.49
N ALA A 33 9.07 13.75 16.05
CA ALA A 33 8.85 13.54 17.48
C ALA A 33 10.08 13.98 18.32
N PRO A 34 9.90 14.69 19.44
CA PRO A 34 11.00 15.07 20.32
C PRO A 34 11.78 13.84 20.80
N GLY A 35 13.11 13.89 20.70
CA GLY A 35 14.00 12.79 21.12
C GLY A 35 14.10 11.62 20.14
N ILE A 36 13.50 11.70 18.94
CA ILE A 36 13.64 10.66 17.92
C ILE A 36 15.04 10.67 17.30
N THR A 37 15.64 9.48 17.13
CA THR A 37 16.85 9.30 16.32
C THR A 37 16.48 8.69 14.97
N VAL A 38 17.34 8.90 13.96
CA VAL A 38 17.10 8.33 12.63
C VAL A 38 17.04 6.80 12.68
N GLU A 39 17.93 6.17 13.44
CA GLU A 39 17.98 4.72 13.62
C GLU A 39 16.69 4.18 14.24
N LEU A 40 16.18 4.87 15.28
CA LEU A 40 14.94 4.50 15.93
C LEU A 40 13.74 4.66 14.99
N GLY A 41 13.66 5.79 14.27
CA GLY A 41 12.58 6.05 13.31
C GLY A 41 12.55 5.06 12.14
N VAL A 42 13.73 4.66 11.63
CA VAL A 42 13.85 3.60 10.61
C VAL A 42 13.46 2.24 11.20
N GLY A 43 13.88 1.92 12.43
CA GLY A 43 13.50 0.69 13.14
C GLY A 43 11.98 0.56 13.32
N ILE A 44 11.33 1.63 13.81
CA ILE A 44 9.86 1.71 13.94
C ILE A 44 9.21 1.54 12.57
N GLY A 45 9.72 2.25 11.55
CA GLY A 45 9.23 2.13 10.19
C GLY A 45 9.20 0.70 9.71
N ARG A 46 10.29 -0.07 9.87
CA ARG A 46 10.35 -1.48 9.43
C ARG A 46 9.29 -2.37 10.08
N LEU A 47 9.00 -2.15 11.37
CA LEU A 47 7.98 -2.92 12.09
C LEU A 47 6.57 -2.56 11.60
N VAL A 48 6.24 -1.27 11.59
CA VAL A 48 4.93 -0.76 11.17
C VAL A 48 4.64 -1.16 9.73
N PHE A 49 5.60 -0.98 8.83
CA PHE A 49 5.45 -1.32 7.41
C PHE A 49 5.33 -2.83 7.18
N ARG A 50 5.99 -3.68 7.98
CA ARG A 50 5.79 -5.12 7.93
C ARG A 50 4.35 -5.50 8.27
N VAL A 51 3.82 -4.95 9.36
CA VAL A 51 2.44 -5.19 9.78
C VAL A 51 1.47 -4.67 8.72
N LEU A 52 1.68 -3.44 8.23
CA LEU A 52 0.88 -2.84 7.16
C LEU A 52 0.81 -3.77 5.95
N ASN A 53 1.96 -4.23 5.42
CA ASN A 53 1.97 -5.12 4.26
C ASN A 53 1.20 -6.42 4.46
N THR A 54 1.26 -7.00 5.66
CA THR A 54 0.47 -8.21 5.97
C THR A 54 -1.03 -7.90 5.91
N VAL A 55 -1.45 -6.78 6.50
CA VAL A 55 -2.85 -6.32 6.45
C VAL A 55 -3.28 -5.98 5.02
N GLU A 56 -2.44 -5.30 4.24
CA GLU A 56 -2.67 -5.02 2.82
C GLU A 56 -2.81 -6.32 2.01
N GLY A 57 -2.00 -7.35 2.31
CA GLY A 57 -2.10 -8.66 1.67
C GLY A 57 -3.45 -9.35 1.93
N VAL A 58 -3.93 -9.31 3.19
CA VAL A 58 -5.27 -9.81 3.53
C VAL A 58 -6.35 -9.01 2.81
N ALA A 59 -6.24 -7.68 2.80
CA ALA A 59 -7.18 -6.82 2.10
C ALA A 59 -7.21 -7.12 0.59
N ALA A 60 -6.05 -7.37 -0.02
CA ALA A 60 -5.93 -7.74 -1.43
C ALA A 60 -6.67 -9.06 -1.74
N VAL A 61 -6.50 -10.09 -0.90
CA VAL A 61 -7.19 -11.38 -1.07
C VAL A 61 -8.71 -11.20 -0.94
N VAL A 62 -9.18 -10.49 0.08
CA VAL A 62 -10.61 -10.21 0.28
C VAL A 62 -11.18 -9.44 -0.90
N LEU A 63 -10.45 -8.42 -1.38
CA LEU A 63 -10.86 -7.59 -2.50
C LEU A 63 -10.96 -8.38 -3.80
N LEU A 64 -9.97 -9.24 -4.10
CA LEU A 64 -10.00 -10.12 -5.26
C LEU A 64 -11.23 -11.04 -5.20
N ILE A 65 -11.46 -11.74 -4.08
CA ILE A 65 -12.63 -12.62 -3.93
C ILE A 65 -13.93 -11.84 -4.15
N ALA A 66 -14.08 -10.69 -3.50
CA ALA A 66 -15.28 -9.86 -3.62
C ALA A 66 -15.54 -9.37 -5.04
N VAL A 67 -14.49 -8.98 -5.78
CA VAL A 67 -14.60 -8.52 -7.16
C VAL A 67 -14.94 -9.68 -8.10
N PHE A 68 -14.22 -10.81 -8.03
CA PHE A 68 -14.45 -11.95 -8.93
C PHE A 68 -15.80 -12.64 -8.70
N LEU A 69 -16.38 -12.58 -7.50
CA LEU A 69 -17.74 -13.08 -7.23
C LEU A 69 -18.84 -12.27 -7.92
N GLN A 70 -18.56 -11.08 -8.45
CA GLN A 70 -19.55 -10.25 -9.15
C GLN A 70 -19.74 -10.63 -10.63
N GLY A 71 -18.84 -11.44 -11.20
CA GLY A 71 -19.05 -12.06 -12.51
C GLY A 71 -18.94 -11.13 -13.72
N GLY A 72 -18.17 -10.04 -13.67
CA GLY A 72 -17.78 -9.28 -14.86
C GLY A 72 -18.86 -8.44 -15.56
N ALA A 73 -20.00 -8.17 -14.91
CA ALA A 73 -21.11 -7.44 -15.54
C ALA A 73 -20.87 -5.90 -15.68
N ASN A 74 -19.86 -5.36 -15.00
CA ASN A 74 -19.62 -3.93 -14.91
C ASN A 74 -18.53 -3.54 -15.93
N GLY A 75 -18.90 -2.88 -17.03
CA GLY A 75 -18.03 -2.55 -18.18
C GLY A 75 -16.75 -1.73 -17.91
N VAL A 76 -16.38 -1.52 -16.65
CA VAL A 76 -15.19 -0.79 -16.17
C VAL A 76 -14.09 -1.74 -15.62
N TRP A 77 -14.17 -3.04 -15.93
CA TRP A 77 -13.12 -4.05 -15.67
C TRP A 77 -12.55 -4.04 -14.23
N PRO A 78 -13.40 -4.11 -13.18
CA PRO A 78 -12.96 -4.05 -11.79
C PRO A 78 -11.97 -5.18 -11.42
N GLU A 79 -12.07 -6.33 -12.07
CA GLU A 79 -11.14 -7.47 -11.92
C GLU A 79 -9.72 -7.07 -12.30
N ALA A 80 -9.56 -6.36 -13.42
CA ALA A 80 -8.26 -5.92 -13.91
C ALA A 80 -7.63 -4.90 -12.93
N LEU A 81 -8.45 -3.98 -12.39
CA LEU A 81 -7.99 -3.03 -11.36
C LEU A 81 -7.55 -3.74 -10.08
N ALA A 82 -8.33 -4.72 -9.60
CA ALA A 82 -7.99 -5.49 -8.40
C ALA A 82 -6.69 -6.30 -8.59
N VAL A 83 -6.50 -6.92 -9.76
CA VAL A 83 -5.26 -7.64 -10.12
C VAL A 83 -4.08 -6.67 -10.21
N ALA A 84 -4.24 -5.51 -10.85
CA ALA A 84 -3.20 -4.49 -10.91
C ALA A 84 -2.78 -4.02 -9.51
N LEU A 85 -3.74 -3.84 -8.61
CA LEU A 85 -3.52 -3.50 -7.19
C LEU A 85 -2.69 -4.58 -6.47
N ALA A 86 -3.02 -5.85 -6.68
CA ALA A 86 -2.28 -6.97 -6.11
C ALA A 86 -0.84 -7.03 -6.65
N VAL A 87 -0.63 -6.79 -7.94
CA VAL A 87 0.70 -6.74 -8.58
C VAL A 87 1.52 -5.57 -8.02
N VAL A 88 0.91 -4.38 -7.91
CA VAL A 88 1.53 -3.19 -7.30
C VAL A 88 1.96 -3.50 -5.87
N LEU A 89 1.06 -4.06 -5.05
CA LEU A 89 1.39 -4.48 -3.69
C LEU A 89 2.56 -5.46 -3.65
N ALA A 90 2.53 -6.50 -4.49
CA ALA A 90 3.59 -7.51 -4.55
C ALA A 90 4.94 -6.90 -4.95
N ALA A 91 4.98 -6.02 -5.95
CA ALA A 91 6.20 -5.33 -6.37
C ALA A 91 6.77 -4.43 -5.25
N GLY A 92 5.92 -3.71 -4.53
CA GLY A 92 6.33 -2.90 -3.38
C GLY A 92 6.84 -3.76 -2.21
N ALA A 93 6.08 -4.79 -1.85
CA ALA A 93 6.30 -5.60 -0.66
C ALA A 93 7.44 -6.62 -0.81
N LEU A 94 7.57 -7.27 -1.97
CA LEU A 94 8.50 -8.38 -2.19
C LEU A 94 9.80 -7.95 -2.88
N VAL A 95 9.81 -6.81 -3.57
CA VAL A 95 10.99 -6.35 -4.32
C VAL A 95 11.59 -5.11 -3.67
N LEU A 96 10.85 -3.99 -3.68
CA LEU A 96 11.41 -2.69 -3.28
C LEU A 96 11.76 -2.65 -1.79
N ARG A 97 10.87 -3.11 -0.91
CA ARG A 97 11.11 -3.07 0.53
C ARG A 97 12.27 -3.96 0.98
N PRO A 98 12.39 -5.24 0.58
CA PRO A 98 13.56 -6.05 0.93
C PRO A 98 14.87 -5.45 0.44
N MET A 99 14.88 -4.82 -0.74
CA MET A 99 16.06 -4.12 -1.26
C MET A 99 16.44 -2.90 -0.39
N MET A 100 15.46 -2.16 0.11
CA MET A 100 15.69 -1.03 1.02
C MET A 100 16.17 -1.51 2.40
N ASP A 101 15.54 -2.55 2.97
CA ASP A 101 15.89 -3.11 4.27
C ASP A 101 17.32 -3.67 4.31
N ARG A 102 17.76 -4.35 3.24
CA ARG A 102 19.15 -4.85 3.14
C ARG A 102 20.19 -3.73 3.19
N ARG A 103 19.87 -2.56 2.65
CA ARG A 103 20.77 -1.39 2.65
C ARG A 103 20.88 -0.74 4.02
N VAL A 104 19.76 -0.67 4.75
CA VAL A 104 19.73 -0.17 6.11
C VAL A 104 20.53 -1.08 7.05
N GLN A 105 20.37 -2.41 6.93
CA GLN A 105 21.07 -3.37 7.78
C GLN A 105 22.58 -3.47 7.51
N ALA A 106 23.03 -3.15 6.30
CA ALA A 106 24.45 -3.19 5.92
C ALA A 106 25.31 -2.07 6.56
N GLY A 107 24.84 -1.41 7.62
CA GLY A 107 25.62 -0.46 8.42
C GLY A 107 25.95 0.86 7.73
N LYS A 108 25.35 1.15 6.56
CA LYS A 108 25.48 2.46 5.92
C LYS A 108 24.51 3.41 6.62
N THR A 109 25.01 4.14 7.61
CA THR A 109 24.31 5.23 8.30
C THR A 109 23.58 6.10 7.28
N ALA A 110 22.33 6.48 7.58
CA ALA A 110 21.48 7.27 6.69
C ALA A 110 22.16 8.56 6.21
N ASP A 111 23.07 9.10 7.03
CA ASP A 111 23.89 10.28 6.77
C ASP A 111 24.89 10.13 5.60
N ARG A 112 25.15 8.89 5.15
CA ARG A 112 26.06 8.57 4.04
C ARG A 112 25.41 7.81 2.89
N MET A 113 24.08 7.65 2.89
CA MET A 113 23.43 6.92 1.81
C MET A 113 23.23 7.84 0.60
N PRO A 114 23.82 7.53 -0.58
CA PRO A 114 23.65 8.35 -1.78
C PRO A 114 22.15 8.48 -2.11
N ARG A 115 21.69 9.69 -2.47
CA ARG A 115 20.33 9.92 -3.01
C ARG A 115 20.12 8.91 -4.14
N ASN A 116 19.29 7.90 -3.91
CA ASN A 116 19.07 6.83 -4.86
C ASN A 116 17.60 6.79 -5.26
N ASN A 117 17.38 6.51 -6.55
CA ASN A 117 16.07 6.52 -7.21
C ASN A 117 15.07 5.50 -6.65
N LEU A 118 15.51 4.54 -5.82
CA LEU A 118 14.64 3.54 -5.20
C LEU A 118 13.58 4.15 -4.27
N HIS A 119 13.91 5.23 -3.54
CA HIS A 119 12.92 5.88 -2.68
C HIS A 119 11.82 6.55 -3.53
N PHE A 120 12.19 7.24 -4.60
CA PHE A 120 11.24 7.81 -5.55
C PHE A 120 10.40 6.73 -6.25
N GLY A 121 11.00 5.59 -6.60
CA GLY A 121 10.27 4.44 -7.15
C GLY A 121 9.25 3.87 -6.16
N TYR A 122 9.61 3.75 -4.88
CA TYR A 122 8.69 3.32 -3.84
C TYR A 122 7.53 4.31 -3.64
N VAL A 123 7.82 5.61 -3.57
CA VAL A 123 6.80 6.66 -3.49
C VAL A 123 5.87 6.63 -4.71
N GLY A 124 6.42 6.50 -5.91
CA GLY A 124 5.62 6.39 -7.15
C GLY A 124 4.68 5.18 -7.11
N LEU A 125 5.15 4.06 -6.57
CA LEU A 125 4.33 2.86 -6.41
C LEU A 125 3.20 3.04 -5.38
N GLU A 126 3.46 3.71 -4.25
CA GLU A 126 2.41 4.06 -3.28
C GLU A 126 1.38 5.02 -3.86
N VAL A 127 1.81 6.02 -4.64
CA VAL A 127 0.89 6.94 -5.33
C VAL A 127 0.04 6.20 -6.37
N LEU A 128 0.64 5.28 -7.14
CA LEU A 128 -0.11 4.44 -8.07
C LEU A 128 -1.13 3.56 -7.34
N LYS A 129 -0.77 2.96 -6.21
CA LYS A 129 -1.68 2.17 -5.37
C LYS A 129 -2.87 3.01 -4.90
N VAL A 130 -2.62 4.23 -4.42
CA VAL A 130 -3.67 5.19 -4.03
C VAL A 130 -4.60 5.48 -5.20
N ALA A 131 -4.06 5.79 -6.38
CA ALA A 131 -4.86 6.06 -7.58
C ALA A 131 -5.75 4.86 -7.96
N LEU A 132 -5.20 3.65 -7.93
CA LEU A 132 -5.95 2.41 -8.21
C LEU A 132 -7.06 2.17 -7.17
N LEU A 133 -6.79 2.38 -5.88
CA LEU A 133 -7.79 2.23 -4.81
C LEU A 133 -8.91 3.25 -4.96
N VAL A 134 -8.59 4.52 -5.24
CA VAL A 134 -9.61 5.55 -5.49
C VAL A 134 -10.46 5.16 -6.69
N TRP A 135 -9.83 4.75 -7.81
CA TRP A 135 -10.56 4.36 -9.01
C TRP A 135 -11.48 3.16 -8.76
N LEU A 136 -10.97 2.08 -8.16
CA LEU A 136 -11.76 0.89 -7.87
C LEU A 136 -12.90 1.17 -6.88
N GLY A 137 -12.67 2.07 -5.90
CA GLY A 137 -13.70 2.49 -4.96
C GLY A 137 -14.81 3.29 -5.63
N VAL A 138 -14.45 4.22 -6.52
CA VAL A 138 -15.42 5.00 -7.33
C VAL A 138 -16.21 4.10 -8.27
N VAL A 139 -15.56 3.16 -8.95
CA VAL A 139 -16.25 2.15 -9.79
C VAL A 139 -17.25 1.34 -8.95
N GLY A 140 -16.85 0.92 -7.76
CA GLY A 140 -17.75 0.25 -6.82
C GLY A 140 -18.97 1.10 -6.46
N LEU A 141 -18.76 2.37 -6.09
CA LEU A 141 -19.84 3.29 -5.72
C LEU A 141 -20.81 3.61 -6.88
N ILE A 142 -20.30 3.72 -8.11
CA ILE A 142 -21.13 3.94 -9.32
C ILE A 142 -21.95 2.69 -9.67
N SER A 143 -21.53 1.52 -9.19
CA SER A 143 -22.20 0.22 -9.44
C SER A 143 -23.27 -0.15 -8.39
N VAL A 144 -23.53 0.73 -7.41
CA VAL A 144 -24.49 0.50 -6.30
C VAL A 144 -25.93 0.54 -6.77
#